data_AF-A0AAD6ZUF4-F1
#
_entry.id   AF-A0AAD6ZUF4-F1
#
_cell.length_a   1.000
_cell.length_b   1.000
_cell.length_c   1.000
_cell.angle_alpha   90.00
_cell.angle_beta   90.00
_cell.angle_gamma   90.00
#
_symmetry.space_group_name_H-M   'P 1'
#
loop_
_entity.id
_entity.type
_entity.pdbx_description
1 polymer ?
#
loop_
_entity_poly.entity_id
_entity_poly.type
_entity_poly.pdbx_seq_one_letter_code
_entity_poly.pdbx_strand_id
1 'polypeptide(L)'
;MSQNITVDDQNGDPSNGYQIIYEPKDAWVSNGIGGCPNCTMPNSNRPFMNTWHGSLSNGSVPINASFAFFGRSVTVFCIFANYAPGIIEMTFDIDGVQSGNFSHSPKGTGNDYNFNNVVFASQQLPLKNHSLTIHNGFVGGPTSLVILDSITYTTEDVASASETPIKPSSQGVSSNNSSRTLKMLLAVLLPVLVVACIALLWLFVRRRRLSRRSAACPEKATISESRAVRIHSSMRSTRTSAIRRQYIQQELRVVQEQFVDIDELERMHASSTEDIRSQLDGARERNNQLLTRIHELEAQLESAWALGLSDEPPPGYSARESLT
;
A
#
# COMPACT_ATOMS: atom_id res chain seq x y z
N MET A 1 4.11 -19.57 17.69
CA MET A 1 4.16 -19.64 16.21
C MET A 1 4.11 -18.21 15.69
N SER A 2 4.65 -17.90 14.51
CA SER A 2 4.45 -16.57 13.93
C SER A 2 3.07 -16.48 13.29
N GLN A 3 2.37 -15.37 13.53
CA GLN A 3 1.05 -15.08 12.97
C GLN A 3 1.09 -13.75 12.21
N ASN A 4 0.47 -13.73 11.04
CA ASN A 4 0.22 -12.50 10.28
C ASN A 4 -1.11 -11.91 10.73
N ILE A 5 -1.09 -10.63 11.11
CA ILE A 5 -2.28 -9.86 11.45
C ILE A 5 -2.40 -8.73 10.44
N THR A 6 -3.52 -8.69 9.71
CA THR A 6 -3.83 -7.61 8.77
C THR A 6 -4.77 -6.62 9.43
N VAL A 7 -4.31 -5.38 9.50
CA VAL A 7 -4.98 -4.20 10.02
C VAL A 7 -5.65 -3.52 8.84
N ASP A 8 -6.97 -3.41 8.94
CA ASP A 8 -7.77 -2.69 7.96
C ASP A 8 -7.65 -1.18 8.18
N ASP A 9 -7.67 -0.40 7.10
CA ASP A 9 -7.57 1.06 7.17
C ASP A 9 -8.69 1.72 7.98
N GLN A 10 -9.89 1.12 8.00
CA GLN A 10 -11.08 1.68 8.62
C GLN A 10 -11.52 0.93 9.88
N ASN A 11 -11.37 -0.40 9.87
CA ASN A 11 -11.79 -1.28 10.95
C ASN A 11 -10.65 -1.61 11.91
N GLY A 12 -9.40 -1.28 11.55
CA GLY A 12 -8.24 -1.41 12.41
C GLY A 12 -7.78 -2.85 12.61
N ASP A 13 -7.07 -3.07 13.71
CA ASP A 13 -6.48 -4.34 14.08
C ASP A 13 -7.55 -5.28 14.67
N PRO A 14 -7.79 -6.45 14.05
CA PRO A 14 -8.83 -7.38 14.49
C PRO A 14 -8.51 -8.06 15.84
N SER A 15 -7.26 -8.02 16.29
CA SER A 15 -6.82 -8.69 17.52
C SER A 15 -7.05 -7.86 18.78
N ASN A 16 -6.94 -6.53 18.68
CA ASN A 16 -6.97 -5.62 19.83
C ASN A 16 -7.85 -4.36 19.61
N GLY A 17 -8.32 -4.11 18.38
CA GLY A 17 -9.16 -2.97 18.03
C GLY A 17 -8.43 -1.64 17.82
N TYR A 18 -7.09 -1.63 17.84
CA TYR A 18 -6.31 -0.43 17.57
C TYR A 18 -6.51 0.04 16.13
N GLN A 19 -6.59 1.36 15.97
CA GLN A 19 -6.87 2.02 14.69
C GLN A 19 -5.62 2.70 14.14
N ILE A 20 -5.59 2.87 12.82
CA ILE A 20 -4.64 3.78 12.18
C ILE A 20 -5.01 5.21 12.57
N ILE A 21 -4.02 5.98 12.99
CA ILE A 21 -4.16 7.39 13.34
C ILE A 21 -3.81 8.23 12.11
N TYR A 22 -4.79 8.96 11.60
CA TYR A 22 -4.67 9.82 10.44
C TYR A 22 -4.52 11.29 10.83
N GLU A 23 -3.45 11.93 10.38
CA GLU A 23 -3.15 13.32 10.71
C GLU A 23 -2.76 14.13 9.46
N PRO A 24 -3.30 15.34 9.27
CA PRO A 24 -4.48 15.87 9.93
C PRO A 24 -5.72 15.04 9.52
N LYS A 25 -6.67 14.90 10.43
CA LYS A 25 -7.80 13.96 10.28
C LYS A 25 -8.67 14.24 9.05
N ASP A 26 -8.78 15.50 8.66
CA ASP A 26 -9.57 15.95 7.50
C ASP A 26 -8.87 15.76 6.15
N ALA A 27 -7.56 15.51 6.15
CA ALA A 27 -6.81 15.19 4.92
C ALA A 27 -7.00 13.73 4.47
N TRP A 28 -7.38 12.83 5.37
CA TRP A 28 -7.65 11.43 5.08
C TRP A 28 -9.15 11.16 5.09
N VAL A 29 -9.70 10.70 3.97
CA VAL A 29 -11.14 10.45 3.86
C VAL A 29 -11.38 8.96 3.66
N SER A 30 -12.24 8.39 4.51
CA SER A 30 -12.70 7.01 4.37
C SER A 30 -13.53 6.85 3.09
N ASN A 31 -13.20 5.84 2.29
CA ASN A 31 -13.78 5.60 0.98
C ASN A 31 -13.85 6.89 0.15
N GLY A 32 -12.78 7.70 0.24
CA GLY A 32 -12.69 9.09 -0.18
C GLY A 32 -11.25 9.51 -0.46
N ILE A 33 -11.03 10.50 -1.32
CA ILE A 33 -9.70 11.14 -1.42
C ILE A 33 -9.80 12.54 -0.84
N GLY A 34 -9.23 12.75 0.34
CA GLY A 34 -9.14 14.07 0.95
C GLY A 34 -8.33 15.03 0.09
N GLY A 35 -8.80 16.28 -0.03
CA GLY A 35 -8.20 17.26 -0.95
C GLY A 35 -8.53 17.05 -2.43
N CYS A 36 -9.31 16.02 -2.81
CA CYS A 36 -9.69 15.77 -4.19
C CYS A 36 -11.19 15.42 -4.37
N PRO A 37 -12.08 16.42 -4.46
CA PRO A 37 -13.52 16.18 -4.57
C PRO A 37 -13.96 15.55 -5.90
N ASN A 38 -13.15 15.69 -6.97
CA ASN A 38 -13.47 15.20 -8.31
C ASN A 38 -12.61 13.99 -8.71
N CYS A 39 -11.85 13.40 -7.80
CA CYS A 39 -11.12 12.19 -8.10
C CYS A 39 -12.10 11.04 -8.35
N THR A 40 -11.81 10.23 -9.36
CA THR A 40 -12.46 8.92 -9.48
C THR A 40 -12.13 8.09 -8.24
N MET A 41 -12.98 7.12 -7.94
CA MET A 41 -12.86 6.31 -6.73
C MET A 41 -12.51 4.87 -7.12
N PRO A 42 -11.64 4.19 -6.38
CA PRO A 42 -11.44 2.74 -6.51
C PRO A 42 -12.78 1.99 -6.48
N ASN A 43 -12.90 0.95 -7.31
CA ASN A 43 -14.04 0.06 -7.26
C ASN A 43 -14.13 -0.58 -5.87
N SER A 44 -15.26 -0.39 -5.19
CA SER A 44 -15.45 -0.68 -3.76
C SER A 44 -15.23 -2.13 -3.35
N ASN A 45 -15.20 -3.09 -4.28
CA ASN A 45 -15.20 -4.52 -3.93
C ASN A 45 -13.83 -5.21 -3.99
N ARG A 46 -12.76 -4.44 -4.21
CA ARG A 46 -11.38 -4.94 -4.32
C ARG A 46 -10.45 -4.59 -3.15
N PRO A 47 -10.59 -3.44 -2.48
CA PRO A 47 -9.83 -3.15 -1.26
C PRO A 47 -10.06 -4.21 -0.19
N PHE A 48 -9.11 -4.34 0.73
CA PHE A 48 -9.27 -5.14 1.93
C PHE A 48 -10.51 -4.66 2.70
N MET A 49 -11.36 -5.62 3.09
CA MET A 49 -12.67 -5.38 3.71
C MET A 49 -13.58 -4.35 3.02
N ASN A 50 -13.34 -4.05 1.74
CA ASN A 50 -14.06 -3.04 0.95
C ASN A 50 -13.93 -1.60 1.51
N THR A 51 -12.82 -1.30 2.19
CA THR A 51 -12.50 0.01 2.77
C THR A 51 -11.14 0.49 2.32
N TRP A 52 -10.93 1.80 2.37
CA TRP A 52 -9.64 2.45 2.07
C TRP A 52 -9.70 3.91 2.54
N HIS A 53 -8.54 4.51 2.85
CA HIS A 53 -8.41 5.93 3.17
C HIS A 53 -7.49 6.62 2.17
N GLY A 54 -8.02 7.65 1.49
CA GLY A 54 -7.29 8.42 0.50
C GLY A 54 -6.95 9.82 0.99
N SER A 55 -5.76 10.28 0.58
CA SER A 55 -5.26 11.62 0.86
C SER A 55 -4.48 12.17 -0.33
N LEU A 56 -4.74 13.43 -0.68
CA LEU A 56 -3.95 14.20 -1.63
C LEU A 56 -3.14 15.28 -0.91
N SER A 57 -1.83 15.09 -0.83
CA SER A 57 -0.88 16.09 -0.35
C SER A 57 -0.55 17.08 -1.45
N ASN A 58 -0.51 18.37 -1.12
CA ASN A 58 -0.05 19.45 -2.01
C ASN A 58 1.27 20.07 -1.51
N GLY A 59 1.96 19.39 -0.60
CA GLY A 59 3.20 19.87 0.02
C GLY A 59 3.04 21.06 0.98
N SER A 60 1.82 21.48 1.32
CA SER A 60 1.64 22.64 2.23
C SER A 60 1.78 22.27 3.71
N VAL A 61 1.36 21.07 4.09
CA VAL A 61 1.38 20.57 5.46
C VAL A 61 1.80 19.10 5.49
N PRO A 62 2.41 18.61 6.58
CA PRO A 62 2.63 17.19 6.76
C PRO A 62 1.29 16.43 6.79
N ILE A 63 1.22 15.31 6.08
CA ILE A 63 0.07 14.41 6.10
C ILE A 63 0.57 12.99 6.35
N ASN A 64 0.16 12.43 7.48
CA ASN A 64 0.71 11.21 8.04
C ASN A 64 -0.40 10.19 8.37
N ALA A 65 -0.06 8.90 8.29
CA ALA A 65 -0.81 7.80 8.88
C ALA A 65 0.11 7.02 9.81
N SER A 66 -0.29 6.80 11.06
CA SER A 66 0.54 6.12 12.05
C SER A 66 -0.16 4.91 12.67
N PHE A 67 0.59 3.84 12.90
CA PHE A 67 0.08 2.62 13.52
C PHE A 67 1.14 1.98 14.43
N ALA A 68 0.73 1.58 15.62
CA ALA A 68 1.58 0.90 16.59
C ALA A 68 1.30 -0.61 16.59
N PHE A 69 2.35 -1.43 16.58
CA PHE A 69 2.22 -2.88 16.55
C PHE A 69 3.28 -3.56 17.41
N PHE A 70 2.97 -4.75 17.92
CA PHE A 70 3.96 -5.64 18.56
C PHE A 70 4.32 -6.74 17.57
N GLY A 71 5.55 -6.76 17.07
CA GLY A 71 5.87 -7.68 15.98
C GLY A 71 7.32 -7.66 15.49
N ARG A 72 7.57 -8.39 14.39
CA ARG A 72 8.89 -8.56 13.76
C ARG A 72 8.96 -8.16 12.30
N SER A 73 7.82 -7.89 11.68
CA SER A 73 7.78 -7.37 10.31
C SER A 73 6.51 -6.54 10.14
N VAL A 74 6.55 -5.64 9.18
CA VAL A 74 5.40 -4.86 8.75
C VAL A 74 5.45 -4.66 7.25
N THR A 75 4.28 -4.78 6.60
CA THR A 75 4.08 -4.58 5.17
C THR A 75 2.90 -3.65 4.97
N VAL A 76 3.07 -2.62 4.15
CA VAL A 76 2.03 -1.63 3.84
C VAL A 76 1.52 -1.86 2.43
N PHE A 77 0.19 -1.93 2.30
CA PHE A 77 -0.51 -2.12 1.04
C PHE A 77 -1.31 -0.87 0.67
N CYS A 78 -1.15 -0.44 -0.59
CA CYS A 78 -1.86 0.70 -1.14
C CYS A 78 -2.53 0.35 -2.48
N ILE A 79 -3.49 1.22 -2.84
CA ILE A 79 -4.15 1.22 -4.14
C ILE A 79 -3.50 2.31 -5.00
N PHE A 80 -3.08 1.98 -6.21
CA PHE A 80 -2.54 2.95 -7.16
C PHE A 80 -3.62 3.37 -8.13
N ALA A 81 -3.87 4.67 -8.21
CA ALA A 81 -4.62 5.24 -9.31
C ALA A 81 -3.67 5.37 -10.52
N ASN A 82 -4.00 4.71 -11.63
CA ASN A 82 -3.22 4.82 -12.87
C ASN A 82 -3.35 6.21 -13.51
N TYR A 83 -4.31 7.00 -13.04
CA TYR A 83 -4.50 8.42 -13.31
C TYR A 83 -4.72 9.14 -11.97
N ALA A 84 -3.74 9.94 -11.55
CA ALA A 84 -3.83 10.73 -10.33
C ALA A 84 -3.41 12.18 -10.60
N PRO A 85 -3.98 13.15 -9.88
CA PRO A 85 -3.46 14.52 -9.87
C PRO A 85 -2.18 14.56 -9.04
N GLY A 86 -1.07 14.02 -9.56
CA GLY A 86 0.21 14.02 -8.86
C GLY A 86 0.99 12.72 -8.99
N ILE A 87 2.11 12.67 -8.27
CA ILE A 87 2.87 11.44 -8.08
C ILE A 87 2.31 10.67 -6.88
N ILE A 88 2.85 9.49 -6.63
CA ILE A 88 2.71 8.79 -5.35
C ILE A 88 4.08 8.89 -4.72
N GLU A 89 4.20 9.60 -3.61
CA GLU A 89 5.45 9.77 -2.88
C GLU A 89 5.20 9.52 -1.40
N MET A 90 5.95 8.58 -0.84
CA MET A 90 5.83 8.20 0.56
C MET A 90 7.18 7.99 1.21
N THR A 91 7.31 8.37 2.47
CA THR A 91 8.41 7.95 3.34
C THR A 91 7.84 7.17 4.52
N PHE A 92 8.64 6.24 5.03
CA PHE A 92 8.23 5.30 6.07
C PHE A 92 9.23 5.34 7.21
N ASP A 93 8.73 5.63 8.40
CA ASP A 93 9.51 5.68 9.62
C ASP A 93 9.10 4.52 10.52
N ILE A 94 10.10 3.81 11.07
CA ILE A 94 9.92 2.83 12.14
C ILE A 94 10.59 3.37 13.38
N ASP A 95 9.86 3.45 14.49
CA ASP A 95 10.34 3.96 15.78
C ASP A 95 10.94 5.38 15.67
N GLY A 96 10.38 6.22 14.78
CA GLY A 96 10.84 7.59 14.52
C GLY A 96 12.09 7.69 13.64
N VAL A 97 12.53 6.59 13.03
CA VAL A 97 13.68 6.55 12.12
C VAL A 97 13.23 6.14 10.73
N GLN A 98 13.54 6.98 9.73
CA GLN A 98 13.25 6.68 8.34
C GLN A 98 13.89 5.35 7.92
N SER A 99 13.02 4.42 7.55
CA SER A 99 13.34 3.03 7.19
C SER A 99 13.08 2.72 5.72
N GLY A 100 12.39 3.61 5.00
CA GLY A 100 12.16 3.46 3.57
C GLY A 100 11.55 4.68 2.90
N ASN A 101 11.49 4.61 1.57
CA ASN A 101 10.73 5.53 0.73
C ASN A 101 10.12 4.77 -0.45
N PHE A 102 9.10 5.36 -1.05
CA PHE A 102 8.44 4.84 -2.24
C PHE A 102 8.05 6.01 -3.13
N SER A 103 8.35 5.91 -4.43
CA SER A 103 7.91 6.87 -5.43
C SER A 103 7.36 6.17 -6.66
N HIS A 104 6.23 6.65 -7.17
CA HIS A 104 5.61 6.15 -8.38
C HIS A 104 4.88 7.27 -9.11
N SER A 105 5.23 7.48 -10.39
CA SER A 105 4.47 8.38 -11.25
C SER A 105 3.42 7.59 -12.03
N PRO A 106 2.12 7.92 -11.92
CA PRO A 106 1.09 7.31 -12.75
C PRO A 106 1.39 7.51 -14.23
N LYS A 107 1.39 6.43 -15.01
CA LYS A 107 1.69 6.44 -16.47
C LYS A 107 0.48 6.10 -17.33
N GLY A 108 -0.71 5.93 -16.74
CA GLY A 108 -1.90 5.47 -17.43
C GLY A 108 -2.78 6.59 -17.95
N THR A 109 -3.57 6.26 -18.97
CA THR A 109 -4.74 7.03 -19.38
C THR A 109 -5.99 6.24 -18.99
N GLY A 110 -6.88 6.83 -18.19
CA GLY A 110 -8.15 6.18 -17.77
C GLY A 110 -8.35 6.10 -16.25
N ASN A 111 -9.42 5.44 -15.82
CA ASN A 111 -9.88 5.38 -14.42
C ASN A 111 -9.51 4.05 -13.72
N ASP A 112 -8.38 3.46 -14.10
CA ASP A 112 -7.98 2.16 -13.60
C ASP A 112 -7.21 2.27 -12.28
N TYR A 113 -7.46 1.30 -11.40
CA TYR A 113 -6.79 1.19 -10.10
C TYR A 113 -6.09 -0.15 -9.98
N ASN A 114 -4.84 -0.15 -9.55
CA ASN A 114 -4.13 -1.36 -9.15
C ASN A 114 -4.29 -1.52 -7.64
N PHE A 115 -4.64 -2.71 -7.17
CA PHE A 115 -4.91 -2.99 -5.75
C PHE A 115 -3.82 -3.92 -5.21
N ASN A 116 -3.70 -4.01 -3.88
CA ASN A 116 -2.74 -4.88 -3.20
C ASN A 116 -1.28 -4.60 -3.59
N ASN A 117 -0.92 -3.34 -3.83
CA ASN A 117 0.47 -2.99 -4.11
C ASN A 117 1.23 -2.82 -2.81
N VAL A 118 2.32 -3.56 -2.66
CA VAL A 118 3.24 -3.38 -1.54
C VAL A 118 4.07 -2.12 -1.80
N VAL A 119 3.96 -1.15 -0.91
CA VAL A 119 4.71 0.12 -1.00
C VAL A 119 5.86 0.19 -0.02
N PHE A 120 5.78 -0.58 1.06
CA PHE A 120 6.81 -0.71 2.05
C PHE A 120 6.74 -2.09 2.69
N ALA A 121 7.90 -2.67 2.95
CA ALA A 121 8.03 -3.89 3.73
C ALA A 121 9.33 -3.80 4.54
N SER A 122 9.23 -4.03 5.83
CA SER A 122 10.37 -4.22 6.71
C SER A 122 10.26 -5.57 7.38
N GLN A 123 11.32 -6.36 7.29
CA GLN A 123 11.40 -7.71 7.85
C GLN A 123 12.48 -7.74 8.91
N GLN A 124 12.44 -8.75 9.78
CA GLN A 124 13.47 -9.02 10.78
C GLN A 124 13.65 -7.91 11.83
N LEU A 125 12.60 -7.15 12.11
CA LEU A 125 12.57 -6.24 13.27
C LEU A 125 12.74 -7.04 14.58
N PRO A 126 13.34 -6.45 15.62
CA PRO A 126 13.33 -7.04 16.96
C PRO A 126 11.89 -7.28 17.44
N LEU A 127 11.61 -8.40 18.11
CA LEU A 127 10.27 -8.64 18.66
C LEU A 127 9.99 -7.70 19.83
N LYS A 128 9.36 -6.55 19.54
CA LYS A 128 8.94 -5.54 20.52
C LYS A 128 7.77 -4.72 19.98
N ASN A 129 7.34 -3.73 20.77
CA ASN A 129 6.46 -2.68 20.28
C ASN A 129 7.23 -1.78 19.31
N HIS A 130 6.61 -1.53 18.16
CA HIS A 130 7.07 -0.64 17.11
C HIS A 130 6.01 0.39 16.77
N SER A 131 6.45 1.55 16.28
CA SER A 131 5.59 2.55 15.67
C SER A 131 5.95 2.71 14.20
N LEU A 132 4.98 2.46 13.31
CA LEU A 132 5.08 2.82 11.89
C LEU A 132 4.44 4.19 11.68
N THR A 133 5.16 5.08 10.99
CA THR A 133 4.60 6.33 10.46
C THR A 133 4.82 6.37 8.95
N ILE A 134 3.73 6.61 8.22
CA ILE A 134 3.69 6.75 6.76
C ILE A 134 3.47 8.23 6.48
N HIS A 135 4.37 8.84 5.73
CA HIS A 135 4.25 10.23 5.28
C HIS A 135 3.77 10.27 3.83
N ASN A 136 2.80 11.11 3.53
CA ASN A 136 2.32 11.36 2.18
C ASN A 136 2.93 12.66 1.62
N GLY A 137 3.94 12.49 0.75
CA GLY A 137 4.77 13.58 0.26
C GLY A 137 5.59 14.24 1.38
N PHE A 138 6.04 15.47 1.14
CA PHE A 138 6.78 16.27 2.10
C PHE A 138 6.45 17.76 1.95
N VAL A 139 6.74 18.56 2.96
CA VAL A 139 6.48 20.01 2.93
C VAL A 139 7.38 20.68 1.89
N GLY A 140 6.79 21.45 0.97
CA GLY A 140 7.45 22.03 -0.20
C GLY A 140 7.60 21.07 -1.37
N GLY A 141 7.13 19.82 -1.25
CA GLY A 141 7.16 18.81 -2.30
C GLY A 141 6.05 18.94 -3.35
N PRO A 142 6.09 18.11 -4.40
CA PRO A 142 5.04 18.04 -5.40
C PRO A 142 3.73 17.47 -4.82
N THR A 143 2.66 17.56 -5.60
CA THR A 143 1.40 16.92 -5.22
C THR A 143 1.56 15.40 -5.18
N SER A 144 1.17 14.77 -4.07
CA SER A 144 1.27 13.32 -3.85
C SER A 144 -0.09 12.72 -3.47
N LEU A 145 -0.51 11.66 -4.17
CA LEU A 145 -1.70 10.88 -3.86
C LEU A 145 -1.32 9.58 -3.15
N VAL A 146 -1.94 9.34 -1.99
CA VAL A 146 -1.88 8.05 -1.29
C VAL A 146 -3.28 7.52 -1.09
N ILE A 147 -3.47 6.23 -1.37
CA ILE A 147 -4.69 5.48 -1.08
C ILE A 147 -4.28 4.26 -0.27
N LEU A 148 -4.41 4.36 1.06
CA LEU A 148 -4.04 3.31 2.00
C LEU A 148 -5.16 2.27 2.10
N ASP A 149 -4.79 0.99 2.02
CA ASP A 149 -5.72 -0.15 2.00
C ASP A 149 -5.58 -0.98 3.28
N SER A 150 -4.38 -1.47 3.56
CA SER A 150 -4.13 -2.27 4.77
C SER A 150 -2.67 -2.30 5.19
N ILE A 151 -2.43 -2.69 6.43
CA ILE A 151 -1.11 -2.93 6.99
C ILE A 151 -1.09 -4.36 7.54
N THR A 152 -0.11 -5.18 7.16
CA THR A 152 0.08 -6.51 7.74
C THR A 152 1.34 -6.54 8.57
N TYR A 153 1.26 -6.99 9.82
CA TYR A 153 2.43 -7.23 10.66
C TYR A 153 2.52 -8.70 11.08
N THR A 154 3.74 -9.16 11.37
CA THR A 154 3.95 -10.47 11.99
C THR A 154 4.17 -10.31 13.48
N THR A 155 3.51 -11.13 14.27
CA THR A 155 3.78 -11.29 15.71
C THR A 155 4.09 -12.75 16.02
N GLU A 156 4.61 -13.02 17.20
CA GLU A 156 4.76 -14.38 17.71
C GLU A 156 3.69 -14.62 18.78
N ASP A 157 2.98 -15.76 18.71
CA ASP A 157 2.22 -16.24 19.85
C ASP A 157 3.17 -16.40 21.02
N VAL A 158 3.08 -15.49 21.99
CA VAL A 158 3.62 -15.74 23.31
C VAL A 158 2.70 -16.80 23.92
N ALA A 159 2.88 -18.05 23.48
CA ALA A 159 2.21 -19.20 24.06
C ALA A 159 2.53 -19.16 25.55
N SER A 160 1.54 -18.77 26.35
CA SER A 160 1.55 -18.63 27.80
C SER A 160 2.88 -19.07 28.41
N ALA A 161 3.87 -18.17 28.44
CA ALA A 161 4.90 -18.29 29.45
C ALA A 161 4.13 -18.15 30.76
N SER A 162 3.92 -19.29 31.39
CA SER A 162 3.22 -19.47 32.64
C SER A 162 3.97 -18.69 33.72
N GLU A 163 3.69 -17.39 33.80
CA GLU A 163 3.89 -16.63 35.03
C GLU A 163 3.01 -17.29 36.08
N THR A 164 3.68 -17.97 37.00
CA THR A 164 3.09 -18.56 38.17
C THR A 164 2.40 -17.44 38.96
N PRO A 165 1.09 -17.52 39.24
CA PRO A 165 0.41 -16.47 40.00
C PRO A 165 0.88 -16.48 41.45
N ILE A 166 1.77 -15.56 41.83
CA ILE A 166 1.97 -15.22 43.23
C ILE A 166 0.80 -14.31 43.62
N LYS A 167 -0.17 -14.94 44.28
CA LYS A 167 -1.31 -14.34 44.98
C LYS A 167 -0.86 -13.34 46.05
N PRO A 168 -1.37 -12.09 46.04
CA PRO A 168 -1.51 -11.31 47.26
C PRO A 168 -2.98 -11.28 47.71
N SER A 169 -3.11 -11.54 48.99
CA SER A 169 -4.31 -11.49 49.82
C SER A 169 -5.14 -10.20 49.69
N SER A 170 -6.47 -10.39 49.57
CA SER A 170 -7.58 -9.65 50.21
C SER A 170 -7.45 -8.12 50.45
N GLN A 171 -8.43 -7.37 49.93
CA GLN A 171 -9.45 -6.70 50.77
C GLN A 171 -10.56 -6.13 49.89
N GLY A 172 -11.81 -6.48 50.22
CA GLY A 172 -12.99 -5.98 49.56
C GLY A 172 -13.45 -4.65 50.14
N VAL A 173 -14.01 -3.80 49.29
CA VAL A 173 -14.94 -2.75 49.68
C VAL A 173 -16.06 -2.71 48.65
N SER A 174 -17.25 -3.13 49.08
CA SER A 174 -18.50 -2.88 48.37
C SER A 174 -18.78 -1.38 48.34
N SER A 175 -19.16 -0.85 47.19
CA SER A 175 -19.92 0.40 47.11
C SER A 175 -21.11 0.22 46.18
N ASN A 176 -22.23 -0.19 46.79
CA ASN A 176 -23.55 0.03 46.24
C ASN A 176 -23.79 1.54 46.19
N ASN A 177 -24.04 2.09 45.01
CA ASN A 177 -24.79 3.33 44.89
C ASN A 177 -25.78 3.22 43.74
N SER A 178 -27.04 3.01 44.14
CA SER A 178 -28.23 3.30 43.37
C SER A 178 -28.26 4.76 42.93
N SER A 179 -28.58 5.05 41.68
CA SER A 179 -29.28 6.31 41.39
C SER A 179 -30.35 6.11 40.31
N ARG A 180 -31.53 6.61 40.67
CA ARG A 180 -32.80 6.50 39.94
C ARG A 180 -32.85 7.58 38.86
N THR A 181 -32.49 7.28 37.61
CA THR A 181 -32.69 8.22 36.49
C THR A 181 -32.93 7.54 35.12
N LEU A 182 -33.38 6.28 35.09
CA LEU A 182 -33.57 5.52 33.82
C LEU A 182 -35.04 5.24 33.48
N LYS A 183 -35.98 6.09 33.93
CA LYS A 183 -37.43 5.92 33.66
C LYS A 183 -38.11 7.09 32.93
N MET A 184 -37.38 8.13 32.52
CA MET A 184 -37.95 9.27 31.78
C MET A 184 -37.52 9.37 30.30
N LEU A 185 -36.63 8.51 29.80
CA LEU A 185 -36.22 8.51 28.38
C LEU A 185 -36.99 7.52 27.48
N LEU A 186 -37.87 6.69 28.05
CA LEU A 186 -38.57 5.63 27.30
C LEU A 186 -39.90 6.05 26.65
N ALA A 187 -40.46 7.22 26.97
CA ALA A 187 -41.78 7.64 26.46
C ALA A 187 -41.72 8.36 25.09
N VAL A 188 -40.57 8.94 24.72
CA VAL A 188 -40.43 9.75 23.49
C VAL A 188 -39.65 9.04 22.39
N LEU A 189 -38.70 8.17 22.74
CA LEU A 189 -37.87 7.46 21.75
C LEU A 189 -38.62 6.35 21.00
N LEU A 190 -39.60 5.70 21.64
CA LEU A 190 -40.35 4.60 21.02
C LEU A 190 -41.16 5.04 19.78
N PRO A 191 -41.97 6.11 19.81
CA PRO A 191 -42.74 6.52 18.63
C PRO A 191 -41.86 7.02 17.49
N VAL A 192 -40.74 7.70 17.78
CA VAL A 192 -39.78 8.17 16.74
C VAL A 192 -39.13 6.99 16.04
N LEU A 193 -38.74 5.95 16.79
CA LEU A 193 -38.12 4.76 16.22
C LEU A 193 -39.10 3.96 15.35
N VAL A 194 -40.37 3.86 15.75
CA VAL A 194 -41.42 3.19 14.95
C VAL A 194 -41.66 3.91 13.62
N VAL A 195 -41.74 5.26 13.63
CA VAL A 195 -41.90 6.04 12.39
C VAL A 195 -40.69 5.89 11.47
N ALA A 196 -39.46 5.89 12.03
CA ALA A 196 -38.24 5.66 11.26
C ALA A 196 -38.21 4.25 10.63
N CYS A 197 -38.60 3.21 11.38
CA CYS A 197 -38.69 1.84 10.86
C CYS A 197 -39.72 1.72 9.72
N ILE A 198 -40.89 2.36 9.84
CA ILE A 198 -41.91 2.36 8.78
C ILE A 198 -41.40 3.09 7.52
N ALA A 199 -40.72 4.23 7.68
CA ALA A 199 -40.14 4.97 6.56
C ALA A 199 -39.05 4.16 5.83
N LEU A 200 -38.17 3.49 6.57
CA LEU A 200 -37.14 2.61 6.00
C LEU A 200 -37.75 1.40 5.27
N LEU A 201 -38.79 0.79 5.84
CA LEU A 201 -39.48 -0.34 5.22
C LEU A 201 -40.19 0.09 3.92
N TRP A 202 -40.80 1.27 3.90
CA TRP A 202 -41.38 1.86 2.69
C TRP A 202 -40.33 2.14 1.60
N LEU A 203 -39.17 2.72 1.97
CA LEU A 203 -38.06 2.96 1.05
C LEU A 203 -37.48 1.65 0.50
N PHE A 204 -37.36 0.62 1.33
CA PHE A 204 -36.88 -0.70 0.93
C PHE A 204 -37.83 -1.38 -0.06
N VAL A 205 -39.15 -1.33 0.19
CA VAL A 205 -40.16 -1.85 -0.75
C VAL A 205 -40.17 -1.06 -2.05
N ARG A 206 -40.03 0.28 -1.99
CA ARG A 206 -39.96 1.13 -3.19
C ARG A 206 -38.72 0.82 -4.03
N ARG A 207 -37.55 0.64 -3.41
CA ARG A 207 -36.32 0.24 -4.11
C ARG A 207 -36.45 -1.15 -4.74
N ARG A 208 -37.00 -2.14 -4.04
CA ARG A 208 -37.25 -3.48 -4.60
C ARG A 208 -38.22 -3.48 -5.78
N ARG A 209 -39.24 -2.60 -5.78
CA ARG A 209 -40.15 -2.46 -6.92
C ARG A 209 -39.48 -1.89 -8.17
N LEU A 210 -38.44 -1.06 -8.01
CA LEU A 210 -37.66 -0.53 -9.13
C LEU A 210 -36.69 -1.58 -9.70
N SER A 211 -36.04 -2.39 -8.86
CA SER A 211 -35.13 -3.45 -9.33
C SER A 211 -35.83 -4.63 -10.03
N ARG A 212 -37.14 -4.81 -9.84
CA ARG A 212 -37.91 -5.87 -10.53
C ARG A 212 -38.28 -5.53 -11.98
N ARG A 213 -37.96 -4.33 -12.48
CA ARG A 213 -38.20 -3.96 -13.90
C ARG A 213 -37.04 -4.28 -14.84
N SER A 214 -35.91 -4.80 -14.34
CA SER A 214 -34.70 -5.03 -15.17
C SER A 214 -34.26 -6.48 -15.27
N ALA A 215 -35.12 -7.46 -14.97
CA ALA A 215 -34.83 -8.87 -15.18
C ALA A 215 -35.82 -9.51 -16.16
N ALA A 216 -35.63 -9.20 -17.45
CA ALA A 216 -36.05 -10.07 -18.54
C ALA A 216 -34.78 -10.65 -19.16
N CYS A 217 -34.64 -11.98 -19.10
CA CYS A 217 -33.57 -12.75 -19.72
C CYS A 217 -33.91 -12.99 -21.20
N PRO A 218 -32.93 -13.28 -22.07
CA PRO A 218 -32.52 -14.68 -22.31
C PRO A 218 -30.97 -14.76 -22.44
N GLU A 219 -30.24 -15.86 -22.64
CA GLU A 219 -30.47 -17.16 -23.28
C GLU A 219 -29.25 -18.06 -22.96
N LYS A 220 -29.42 -19.39 -23.07
CA LYS A 220 -28.38 -20.39 -22.75
C LYS A 220 -27.32 -20.51 -23.86
N ALA A 221 -26.07 -20.76 -23.48
CA ALA A 221 -25.09 -21.43 -24.34
C ALA A 221 -24.15 -22.34 -23.52
N THR A 222 -24.33 -23.65 -23.69
CA THR A 222 -23.43 -24.72 -23.29
C THR A 222 -22.22 -24.79 -24.24
N ILE A 223 -21.00 -24.72 -23.73
CA ILE A 223 -19.76 -25.02 -24.48
C ILE A 223 -18.84 -25.92 -23.65
N SER A 224 -18.84 -27.21 -24.04
CA SER A 224 -17.68 -28.10 -24.23
C SER A 224 -16.42 -27.84 -23.39
N GLU A 225 -16.33 -28.52 -22.25
CA GLU A 225 -15.07 -28.88 -21.59
C GLU A 225 -14.32 -29.92 -22.43
N SER A 226 -13.18 -29.55 -23.04
CA SER A 226 -12.08 -30.49 -23.40
C SER A 226 -10.87 -29.82 -24.09
N ARG A 227 -10.81 -28.49 -24.26
CA ARG A 227 -9.71 -27.81 -24.99
C ARG A 227 -8.93 -26.74 -24.20
N ALA A 228 -9.16 -26.62 -22.90
CA ALA A 228 -8.64 -25.53 -22.06
C ALA A 228 -7.21 -25.73 -21.51
N VAL A 229 -6.66 -26.95 -21.55
CA VAL A 229 -5.40 -27.25 -20.83
C VAL A 229 -4.14 -26.88 -21.62
N ARG A 230 -4.20 -26.72 -22.95
CA ARG A 230 -3.00 -26.46 -23.78
C ARG A 230 -2.75 -24.97 -24.10
N ILE A 231 -3.73 -24.10 -23.89
CA ILE A 231 -3.61 -22.64 -24.14
C ILE A 231 -3.04 -21.91 -22.91
N HIS A 232 -3.25 -22.46 -21.71
CA HIS A 232 -2.89 -21.80 -20.45
C HIS A 232 -1.37 -21.82 -20.15
N SER A 233 -0.61 -22.80 -20.65
CA SER A 233 0.85 -22.85 -20.47
C SER A 233 1.59 -21.87 -21.38
N SER A 234 1.17 -21.75 -22.65
CA SER A 234 1.78 -20.81 -23.60
C SER A 234 1.54 -19.33 -23.24
N MET A 235 0.37 -19.00 -22.66
CA MET A 235 0.06 -17.64 -22.20
C MET A 235 0.75 -17.26 -20.87
N ARG A 236 1.10 -18.24 -20.02
CA ARG A 236 1.85 -17.98 -18.78
C ARG A 236 3.32 -17.64 -19.07
N SER A 237 3.96 -18.37 -19.98
CA SER A 237 5.36 -18.12 -20.38
C SER A 237 5.56 -16.72 -20.98
N THR A 238 4.65 -16.27 -21.86
CA THR A 238 4.74 -14.94 -22.50
C THR A 238 4.48 -13.77 -21.54
N ARG A 239 3.61 -13.94 -20.55
CA ARG A 239 3.39 -12.92 -19.51
C ARG A 239 4.59 -12.78 -18.59
N THR A 240 5.18 -13.90 -18.17
CA THR A 240 6.35 -13.88 -17.28
C THR A 240 7.57 -13.27 -17.99
N SER A 241 7.84 -13.63 -19.24
CA SER A 241 8.95 -13.03 -20.01
C SER A 241 8.74 -11.54 -20.29
N ALA A 242 7.50 -11.11 -20.57
CA ALA A 242 7.18 -9.69 -20.75
C ALA A 242 7.43 -8.87 -19.47
N ILE A 243 7.03 -9.38 -18.30
CA ILE A 243 7.27 -8.73 -17.00
C ILE A 243 8.77 -8.66 -16.70
N ARG A 244 9.50 -9.76 -16.91
CA ARG A 244 10.96 -9.82 -16.71
C ARG A 244 11.69 -8.79 -17.59
N ARG A 245 11.33 -8.67 -18.87
CA ARG A 245 11.91 -7.67 -19.78
C ARG A 245 11.55 -6.24 -19.40
N GLN A 246 10.32 -5.99 -18.97
CA GLN A 246 9.92 -4.65 -18.49
C GLN A 246 10.73 -4.21 -17.27
N TYR A 247 11.00 -5.12 -16.33
CA TYR A 247 11.80 -4.82 -15.16
C TYR A 247 13.25 -4.45 -15.53
N ILE A 248 13.93 -5.28 -16.34
CA ILE A 248 15.31 -5.00 -16.77
C ILE A 248 15.37 -3.67 -17.55
N GLN A 249 14.39 -3.40 -18.41
CA GLN A 249 14.31 -2.12 -19.15
C GLN A 249 14.11 -0.91 -18.23
N GLN A 250 13.34 -1.07 -17.15
CA GLN A 250 13.16 0.00 -16.17
C GLN A 250 14.45 0.28 -15.41
N GLU A 251 15.19 -0.76 -15.00
CA GLU A 251 16.48 -0.61 -14.34
C GLU A 251 17.50 0.07 -15.28
N LEU A 252 17.52 -0.33 -16.55
CA LEU A 252 18.39 0.28 -17.57
C LEU A 252 18.10 1.78 -17.75
N ARG A 253 16.82 2.18 -17.73
CA ARG A 253 16.44 3.61 -17.76
C ARG A 253 16.97 4.38 -16.54
N VAL A 254 16.84 3.82 -15.33
CA VAL A 254 17.32 4.48 -14.11
C VAL A 254 18.84 4.65 -14.14
N VAL A 255 19.57 3.62 -14.56
CA VAL A 255 21.04 3.67 -14.68
C VAL A 255 21.46 4.68 -15.76
N GLN A 256 20.73 4.79 -16.88
CA GLN A 256 20.96 5.80 -17.90
C GLN A 256 20.71 7.23 -17.40
N GLU A 257 19.70 7.44 -16.55
CA GLU A 257 19.40 8.76 -15.96
C GLU A 257 20.46 9.20 -14.93
N GLN A 258 21.21 8.27 -14.33
CA GLN A 258 22.30 8.60 -13.40
C GLN A 258 23.60 9.02 -14.09
N PHE A 259 23.66 8.98 -15.42
CA PHE A 259 24.84 9.36 -16.17
C PHE A 259 25.09 10.87 -16.06
N VAL A 260 26.22 11.26 -15.50
CA VAL A 260 26.60 12.67 -15.37
C VAL A 260 27.22 13.13 -16.69
N ASP A 261 26.78 14.26 -17.24
CA ASP A 261 27.39 14.86 -18.42
C ASP A 261 28.77 15.44 -18.06
N ILE A 262 29.80 14.61 -18.24
CA ILE A 262 31.19 14.99 -18.02
C ILE A 262 31.62 16.10 -19.00
N ASP A 263 31.04 16.14 -20.20
CA ASP A 263 31.35 17.13 -21.23
C ASP A 263 30.86 18.53 -20.79
N GLU A 264 29.77 18.58 -20.01
CA GLU A 264 29.27 19.82 -19.37
C GLU A 264 30.17 20.25 -18.20
N LEU A 265 30.59 19.31 -17.35
CA LEU A 265 31.53 19.59 -16.25
C LEU A 265 32.91 20.04 -16.74
N GLU A 266 33.41 19.48 -17.85
CA GLU A 266 34.68 19.88 -18.47
C GLU A 266 34.58 21.25 -19.15
N ARG A 267 33.44 21.58 -19.79
CA ARG A 267 33.23 22.90 -20.43
C ARG A 267 33.07 24.03 -19.42
N MET A 268 32.46 23.78 -18.26
CA MET A 268 32.24 24.83 -17.26
C MET A 268 33.55 25.34 -16.63
N HIS A 269 34.65 24.58 -16.69
CA HIS A 269 35.87 24.95 -15.95
C HIS A 269 37.17 24.69 -16.72
N ALA A 270 37.46 25.55 -17.70
CA ALA A 270 38.78 25.66 -18.34
C ALA A 270 39.84 26.41 -17.48
N SER A 271 39.50 26.88 -16.27
CA SER A 271 40.39 27.59 -15.35
C SER A 271 40.34 26.93 -13.96
N SER A 272 41.48 26.39 -13.52
CA SER A 272 41.60 25.24 -12.61
C SER A 272 41.53 25.60 -11.11
N THR A 273 40.82 24.76 -10.34
CA THR A 273 41.10 24.49 -8.91
C THR A 273 41.24 22.98 -8.70
N GLU A 274 42.11 22.56 -7.79
CA GLU A 274 42.49 21.15 -7.57
C GLU A 274 41.32 20.28 -7.08
N ASP A 275 40.35 20.90 -6.41
CA ASP A 275 39.11 20.26 -5.94
C ASP A 275 38.22 19.78 -7.10
N ILE A 276 38.14 20.56 -8.18
CA ILE A 276 37.32 20.21 -9.37
C ILE A 276 37.93 19.02 -10.12
N ARG A 277 39.26 18.88 -10.14
CA ARG A 277 39.91 17.70 -10.75
C ARG A 277 39.54 16.43 -9.99
N SER A 278 39.55 16.47 -8.66
CA SER A 278 39.12 15.33 -7.84
C SER A 278 37.65 14.98 -8.07
N GLN A 279 36.77 15.98 -8.21
CA GLN A 279 35.35 15.75 -8.53
C GLN A 279 35.16 15.17 -9.94
N LEU A 280 35.93 15.61 -10.93
CA LEU A 280 35.89 15.11 -12.30
C LEU A 280 36.36 13.66 -12.39
N ASP A 281 37.45 13.31 -11.70
CA ASP A 281 37.94 11.93 -11.63
C ASP A 281 36.93 11.02 -10.90
N GLY A 282 36.28 11.52 -9.85
CA GLY A 282 35.18 10.81 -9.18
C GLY A 282 33.92 10.67 -10.03
N ALA A 283 33.65 11.60 -10.96
CA ALA A 283 32.56 11.50 -11.92
C ALA A 283 32.88 10.50 -13.04
N ARG A 284 34.13 10.51 -13.55
CA ARG A 284 34.63 9.53 -14.53
C ARG A 284 34.56 8.10 -14.00
N GLU A 285 35.00 7.88 -12.77
CA GLU A 285 34.92 6.58 -12.13
C GLU A 285 33.47 6.10 -11.98
N ARG A 286 32.56 6.99 -11.52
CA ARG A 286 31.13 6.67 -11.45
C ARG A 286 30.54 6.35 -12.82
N ASN A 287 30.85 7.12 -13.86
CA ASN A 287 30.36 6.84 -15.22
C ASN A 287 30.91 5.51 -15.76
N ASN A 288 32.16 5.16 -15.48
CA ASN A 288 32.71 3.85 -15.84
C ASN A 288 31.94 2.70 -15.16
N GLN A 289 31.62 2.85 -13.87
CA GLN A 289 30.80 1.88 -13.13
C GLN A 289 29.39 1.75 -13.70
N LEU A 290 28.75 2.88 -14.07
CA LEU A 290 27.44 2.89 -14.71
C LEU A 290 27.48 2.20 -16.08
N LEU A 291 28.53 2.42 -16.89
CA LEU A 291 28.70 1.75 -18.18
C LEU A 291 28.83 0.22 -18.02
N THR A 292 29.62 -0.24 -17.05
CA THR A 292 29.70 -1.68 -16.73
C THR A 292 28.32 -2.22 -16.38
N ARG A 293 27.53 -1.49 -15.58
CA ARG A 293 26.19 -1.91 -15.21
C ARG A 293 25.22 -1.95 -16.38
N ILE A 294 25.29 -0.99 -17.31
CA ILE A 294 24.48 -1.00 -18.54
C ILE A 294 24.78 -2.26 -19.35
N HIS A 295 26.05 -2.58 -19.58
CA HIS A 295 26.44 -3.76 -20.35
C HIS A 295 25.97 -5.07 -19.69
N GLU A 296 26.00 -5.15 -18.36
CA GLU A 296 25.41 -6.27 -17.63
C GLU A 296 23.90 -6.38 -17.83
N LEU A 297 23.16 -5.26 -17.73
CA LEU A 297 21.71 -5.24 -17.89
C LEU A 297 21.29 -5.56 -19.33
N GLU A 298 22.04 -5.10 -20.33
CA GLU A 298 21.82 -5.45 -21.73
C GLU A 298 22.01 -6.97 -21.96
N ALA A 299 23.08 -7.55 -21.41
CA ALA A 299 23.30 -8.99 -21.47
C ALA A 299 22.19 -9.78 -20.75
N GLN A 300 21.64 -9.26 -19.64
CA GLN A 300 20.50 -9.87 -18.96
C GLN A 300 19.21 -9.78 -19.80
N LEU A 301 19.01 -8.69 -20.54
CA LEU A 301 17.86 -8.49 -21.44
C LEU A 301 17.81 -9.51 -22.58
N GLU A 302 18.98 -9.97 -23.04
CA GLU A 302 19.12 -10.97 -24.09
C GLU A 302 19.19 -12.42 -23.55
N SER A 303 19.25 -12.59 -22.23
CA SER A 303 19.37 -13.92 -21.63
C SER A 303 18.16 -14.81 -21.91
N ALA A 304 18.41 -16.14 -21.96
CA ALA A 304 17.34 -17.14 -22.10
C ALA A 304 16.26 -16.99 -21.02
N TRP A 305 16.63 -16.51 -19.84
CA TRP A 305 15.72 -16.21 -18.74
C TRP A 305 14.75 -15.05 -19.04
N ALA A 306 15.26 -13.95 -19.59
CA ALA A 306 14.45 -12.80 -19.98
C ALA A 306 13.55 -13.12 -21.19
N LEU A 307 14.00 -13.99 -22.09
CA LEU A 307 13.23 -14.49 -23.22
C LEU A 307 12.16 -15.54 -22.83
N GLY A 308 12.15 -16.00 -21.58
CA GLY A 308 11.24 -17.05 -21.11
C GLY A 308 11.58 -18.44 -21.64
N LEU A 309 12.82 -18.64 -22.11
CA LEU A 309 13.40 -19.90 -22.57
C LEU A 309 14.06 -20.70 -21.43
N SER A 310 14.36 -20.05 -20.30
CA SER A 310 14.89 -20.66 -19.07
C SER A 310 14.22 -20.07 -17.83
N ASP A 311 14.14 -20.87 -16.76
CA ASP A 311 13.70 -20.44 -15.43
C ASP A 311 14.87 -20.06 -14.51
N GLU A 312 16.11 -20.36 -14.92
CA GLU A 312 17.30 -20.04 -14.15
C GLU A 312 17.73 -18.59 -14.38
N PRO A 313 17.81 -17.75 -13.34
CA PRO A 313 18.16 -16.34 -13.49
C PRO A 313 19.64 -16.15 -13.84
N PRO A 314 20.00 -15.08 -14.58
CA PRO A 314 21.39 -14.80 -14.90
C PRO A 314 22.21 -14.49 -13.62
N PRO A 315 23.53 -14.73 -13.61
CA PRO A 315 24.38 -14.44 -12.45
C PRO A 315 24.24 -13.00 -11.96
N GLY A 316 24.06 -12.81 -10.65
CA GLY A 316 23.81 -11.49 -10.05
C GLY A 316 22.34 -11.04 -10.08
N TYR A 317 21.45 -11.77 -10.77
CA TYR A 317 20.01 -11.58 -10.65
C TYR A 317 19.50 -12.39 -9.44
N SER A 318 19.41 -11.74 -8.28
CA SER A 318 18.58 -12.23 -7.19
C SER A 318 17.14 -11.82 -7.50
N ALA A 319 16.27 -12.78 -7.80
CA ALA A 319 14.84 -12.51 -7.78
C ALA A 319 14.54 -11.93 -6.40
N ARG A 320 14.21 -10.63 -6.32
CA ARG A 320 13.70 -10.01 -5.11
C ARG A 320 12.45 -10.81 -4.77
N GLU A 321 12.59 -11.72 -3.79
CA GLU A 321 11.81 -12.95 -3.68
C GLU A 321 10.34 -12.70 -3.98
N SER A 322 9.86 -13.34 -5.05
CA SER A 322 8.46 -13.34 -5.42
C SER A 322 7.66 -13.90 -4.25
N LEU A 323 6.94 -13.02 -3.57
CA LEU A 323 5.92 -13.33 -2.57
C LEU A 323 4.93 -14.35 -3.17
N THR A 324 5.12 -15.63 -2.82
CA THR A 324 4.12 -16.69 -3.00
C THR A 324 3.09 -16.65 -1.89
#